data_AF-A0A8H7FVH6-F1
#
_entry.id   AF-A0A8H7FVH6-F1
#
_cell.length_a   1.000
_cell.length_b   1.000
_cell.length_c   1.000
_cell.angle_alpha   90.00
_cell.angle_beta   90.00
_cell.angle_gamma   90.00
#
_symmetry.space_group_name_H-M   'P 1'
#
loop_
_entity.id
_entity.type
_entity.pdbx_description
1 polymer ?
#
loop_
_entity_poly.entity_id
_entity_poly.type
_entity_poly.pdbx_seq_one_letter_code
_entity_poly.pdbx_strand_id
1 'polypeptide(L)'
;MRPGAQSKSDGSLWRDPPHYWEDIVYPAYVQASAGLFVGGDVEHGDVAAPSPDPPSDYAGEWQGEGESGGARPVPGLLLIEAVETGMDAMVECVCAVLIREVGGAGMQ
;
A
#
# COMPACT_ATOMS: atom_id res chain seq x y z
N MET A 1 9.82 -8.66 15.87
CA MET A 1 10.32 -8.47 14.48
C MET A 1 11.76 -8.99 14.39
N ARG A 2 12.12 -9.79 13.38
CA ARG A 2 13.53 -10.18 13.16
C ARG A 2 14.24 -9.02 12.44
N PRO A 3 15.49 -8.66 12.80
CA PRO A 3 16.20 -7.59 12.10
C PRO A 3 16.37 -7.95 10.62
N GLY A 4 15.93 -7.05 9.73
CA GLY A 4 16.13 -7.18 8.30
C GLY A 4 17.62 -7.01 7.97
N ALA A 5 18.16 -7.86 7.09
CA ALA A 5 19.49 -7.70 6.55
C ALA A 5 19.41 -7.81 5.03
N GLN A 6 19.74 -6.73 4.33
CA GLN A 6 19.79 -6.70 2.86
C GLN A 6 21.25 -6.56 2.41
N SER A 7 21.65 -7.32 1.39
CA SER A 7 23.01 -7.25 0.84
C SER A 7 23.17 -6.04 -0.08
N LYS A 8 24.21 -5.23 0.15
CA LYS A 8 24.63 -4.16 -0.76
C LYS A 8 25.52 -4.73 -1.87
N SER A 9 25.66 -3.96 -2.95
CA SER A 9 26.48 -4.33 -4.12
C SER A 9 27.98 -4.42 -3.83
N ASP A 10 28.46 -3.79 -2.75
CA ASP A 10 29.84 -3.89 -2.25
C ASP A 10 30.08 -5.12 -1.34
N GLY A 11 29.07 -5.97 -1.16
CA GLY A 11 29.13 -7.16 -0.30
C GLY A 11 28.90 -6.89 1.18
N SER A 12 28.69 -5.64 1.59
CA SER A 12 28.31 -5.32 2.97
C SER A 12 26.81 -5.56 3.20
N LEU A 13 26.44 -5.92 4.43
CA LEU A 13 25.04 -6.07 4.81
C LEU A 13 24.55 -4.74 5.40
N TRP A 14 23.46 -4.20 4.85
CA TRP A 14 22.71 -3.17 5.55
C TRP A 14 22.06 -3.81 6.78
N ARG A 15 22.28 -3.20 7.94
CA ARG A 15 21.61 -3.55 9.18
C ARG A 15 20.80 -2.37 9.64
N ASP A 16 19.51 -2.59 9.87
CA ASP A 16 18.62 -1.55 10.35
C ASP A 16 19.13 -0.97 11.68
N PRO A 17 19.15 0.36 11.83
CA PRO A 17 19.39 1.00 13.12
C PRO A 17 18.39 0.51 14.19
N PRO A 18 18.73 0.58 15.48
CA PRO A 18 17.74 0.39 16.54
C PRO A 18 16.53 1.28 16.32
N HIS A 19 15.32 0.74 16.51
CA HIS A 19 14.03 1.43 16.33
C HIS A 19 13.72 1.93 14.92
N TYR A 20 14.48 1.52 13.89
CA TYR A 20 14.27 1.99 12.52
C TYR A 20 12.84 1.76 12.01
N TRP A 21 12.23 0.63 12.36
CA TRP A 21 10.86 0.33 11.95
C TRP A 21 9.87 1.24 12.67
N GLU A 22 9.94 1.30 14.00
CA GLU A 22 9.00 1.98 14.87
C GLU A 22 9.03 3.50 14.70
N ASP A 23 10.24 4.06 14.53
CA ASP A 23 10.44 5.51 14.52
C ASP A 23 10.43 6.11 13.11
N ILE A 24 10.70 5.31 12.08
CA ILE A 24 10.88 5.83 10.70
C ILE A 24 9.95 5.13 9.71
N VAL A 25 10.09 3.81 9.53
CA VAL A 25 9.41 3.10 8.44
C VAL A 25 7.91 3.05 8.63
N TYR A 26 7.46 2.63 9.81
CA TYR A 26 6.04 2.46 10.09
C TYR A 26 5.28 3.80 10.12
N PRO A 27 5.76 4.87 10.79
CA PRO A 27 5.10 6.17 10.72
C PRO A 27 5.02 6.73 9.30
N ALA A 28 6.08 6.57 8.50
CA ALA A 28 6.08 6.98 7.11
C ALA A 28 5.09 6.17 6.26
N TYR A 29 5.00 4.85 6.48
CA TYR A 29 4.02 3.98 5.84
C TYR A 29 2.59 4.43 6.19
N VAL A 30 2.28 4.62 7.47
CA VAL A 30 0.95 5.07 7.91
C VAL A 30 0.61 6.42 7.28
N GLN A 31 1.53 7.39 7.29
CA GLN A 31 1.32 8.69 6.67
C GLN A 31 1.08 8.59 5.17
N ALA A 32 1.89 7.80 4.46
CA ALA A 32 1.77 7.63 3.02
C ALA A 32 0.49 6.89 2.63
N SER A 33 0.01 5.96 3.44
CA SER A 33 -1.15 5.12 3.14
C SER A 33 -2.47 5.65 3.70
N ALA A 34 -2.46 6.59 4.65
CA ALA A 34 -3.67 7.09 5.32
C ALA A 34 -4.78 7.51 4.36
N GLY A 35 -4.45 8.15 3.23
CA GLY A 35 -5.44 8.58 2.25
C GLY A 35 -6.23 7.44 1.57
N LEU A 36 -5.77 6.19 1.67
CA LEU A 36 -6.45 5.01 1.14
C LEU A 36 -7.60 4.52 2.03
N PHE A 37 -7.64 4.92 3.30
CA PHE A 37 -8.54 4.36 4.29
C PHE A 37 -9.47 5.42 4.89
N VAL A 38 -10.68 5.01 5.26
CA VAL A 38 -11.68 5.89 5.87
C VAL A 38 -11.11 6.49 7.16
N GLY A 39 -11.15 7.81 7.26
CA GLY A 39 -10.64 8.54 8.44
C GLY A 39 -9.12 8.45 8.62
N GLY A 40 -8.37 7.90 7.67
CA GLY A 40 -6.92 7.72 7.79
C GLY A 40 -6.49 6.51 8.62
N ASP A 41 -7.42 5.61 8.98
CA ASP A 41 -7.12 4.43 9.81
C ASP A 41 -6.57 3.29 8.95
N VAL A 42 -5.24 3.18 8.90
CA VAL A 42 -4.53 2.15 8.11
C VAL A 42 -4.65 0.74 8.70
N GLU A 43 -4.93 0.62 10.01
CA GLU A 43 -4.91 -0.67 10.70
C GLU A 43 -6.29 -1.33 10.73
N HIS A 44 -7.35 -0.53 10.87
CA HIS A 44 -8.72 -1.04 11.04
C HIS A 44 -9.75 -0.36 10.14
N GLY A 45 -9.36 0.63 9.34
CA GLY A 45 -10.26 1.35 8.46
C GLY A 45 -10.64 0.56 7.21
N ASP A 46 -11.87 0.76 6.74
CA ASP A 46 -12.27 0.32 5.40
C ASP A 46 -11.55 1.13 4.32
N VAL A 47 -11.44 0.56 3.11
CA VAL A 47 -10.94 1.30 1.94
C VAL A 47 -11.85 2.48 1.64
N ALA A 48 -11.28 3.68 1.54
CA ALA A 48 -12.02 4.87 1.17
C ALA A 48 -12.52 4.77 -0.28
N ALA A 49 -13.72 5.31 -0.54
CA ALA A 49 -14.22 5.40 -1.91
C ALA A 49 -13.33 6.36 -2.73
N PRO A 50 -13.04 6.04 -4.00
CA PRO A 50 -12.33 6.97 -4.88
C PRO A 50 -13.13 8.27 -5.03
N SER A 51 -12.45 9.42 -5.02
CA SER A 51 -13.10 10.71 -5.30
C SER A 51 -13.70 10.69 -6.70
N PRO A 52 -14.96 11.13 -6.88
CA PRO A 52 -15.61 11.18 -8.20
C PRO A 52 -14.91 12.15 -9.16
N ASP A 53 -14.25 13.18 -8.61
CA ASP A 53 -13.46 14.14 -9.36
C ASP A 53 -11.97 13.92 -9.03
N PRO A 54 -11.18 13.28 -9.92
CA PRO A 54 -9.74 13.31 -9.78
C PRO A 54 -9.27 14.75 -10.06
N PRO A 55 -8.31 15.31 -9.30
CA PRO A 55 -7.73 16.59 -9.66
C PRO A 55 -7.18 16.52 -11.08
N SER A 56 -7.43 17.56 -11.90
CA SER A 56 -6.99 17.62 -13.31
C SER A 56 -5.48 17.55 -13.48
N ASP A 57 -4.75 17.74 -12.38
CA ASP A 57 -3.31 17.94 -12.38
C ASP A 57 -2.62 16.65 -11.91
N TYR A 58 -2.70 15.60 -12.75
CA TYR A 58 -1.85 14.41 -12.63
C TYR A 58 -0.36 14.69 -12.89
N ALA A 59 0.04 15.96 -12.98
CA ALA A 59 1.41 16.44 -13.17
C ALA A 59 1.87 17.33 -11.99
N GLY A 60 1.43 17.03 -10.77
CA GLY A 60 1.90 17.71 -9.58
C GLY A 60 3.39 17.44 -9.35
N GLU A 61 4.25 18.41 -9.65
CA GLU A 61 5.55 18.54 -8.99
C GLU A 61 5.35 18.36 -7.49
N TRP A 62 6.26 17.64 -6.82
CA TRP A 62 6.24 17.52 -5.36
C TRP A 62 6.29 18.92 -4.72
N GLN A 63 5.15 19.44 -4.27
CA GLN A 63 5.00 20.78 -3.70
C GLN A 63 5.41 20.81 -2.22
N GLY A 64 6.62 20.32 -1.92
CA GLY A 64 7.24 20.47 -0.61
C GLY A 64 6.48 19.86 0.58
N GLU A 65 7.01 20.18 1.76
CA GLU A 65 6.70 19.57 3.05
C GLU A 65 5.47 20.26 3.67
N GLY A 66 4.33 19.56 3.77
CA GLY A 66 3.16 20.07 4.51
C GLY A 66 1.80 19.73 3.94
N GLU A 67 1.72 19.31 2.68
CA GLU A 67 0.50 18.70 2.14
C GLU A 67 0.61 17.19 2.29
N SER A 68 -0.40 16.58 2.91
CA SER A 68 -0.52 15.13 3.03
C SER A 68 -0.74 14.52 1.65
N GLY A 69 0.32 14.44 0.85
CA GLY A 69 0.42 13.72 -0.42
C GLY A 69 0.39 12.20 -0.17
N GLY A 70 -0.62 11.76 0.59
CA GLY A 70 -0.90 10.36 0.83
C GLY A 70 -1.54 9.74 -0.41
N ALA A 71 -1.33 8.43 -0.56
CA ALA A 71 -1.97 7.62 -1.57
C ALA A 71 -3.50 7.83 -1.55
N ARG A 72 -4.12 7.85 -2.73
CA ARG A 72 -5.57 8.04 -2.89
C ARG A 72 -6.20 6.77 -3.48
N PRO A 73 -7.44 6.42 -3.07
CA PRO A 73 -8.13 5.31 -3.66
C PRO A 73 -8.41 5.62 -5.12
N VAL A 74 -8.16 4.65 -5.98
CA VAL A 74 -8.47 4.72 -7.41
C VAL A 74 -9.63 3.78 -7.72
N PRO A 75 -10.47 4.10 -8.72
CA PRO A 75 -11.50 3.16 -9.17
C PRO A 75 -10.90 1.79 -9.49
N GLY A 76 -11.49 0.72 -8.95
CA GLY A 76 -11.02 -0.66 -9.14
C GLY A 76 -9.90 -1.11 -8.18
N LEU A 77 -9.50 -0.29 -7.21
CA LEU A 77 -8.60 -0.71 -6.14
C LEU A 77 -9.30 -1.78 -5.27
N LEU A 78 -8.65 -2.93 -5.08
CA LEU A 78 -9.12 -4.03 -4.25
C LEU A 78 -8.18 -4.22 -3.06
N LEU A 79 -8.72 -4.19 -1.84
CA LEU A 79 -7.99 -4.60 -0.63
C LEU A 79 -8.15 -6.10 -0.44
N ILE A 80 -7.02 -6.79 -0.26
CA ILE A 80 -6.97 -8.22 0.00
C ILE A 80 -6.51 -8.40 1.45
N GLU A 81 -7.23 -9.21 2.21
CA GLU A 81 -6.85 -9.52 3.59
C GLU A 81 -5.48 -10.19 3.64
N ALA A 82 -4.67 -9.82 4.63
CA ALA A 82 -3.39 -10.46 4.85
C ALA A 82 -3.61 -11.93 5.24
N VAL A 83 -3.04 -12.85 4.47
CA VAL A 83 -3.09 -14.29 4.74
C VAL A 83 -1.68 -14.80 5.04
N GLU A 84 -1.50 -15.45 6.19
CA GLU A 84 -0.26 -16.18 6.48
C GLU A 84 -0.23 -17.47 5.65
N THR A 85 0.29 -17.38 4.42
CA THR A 85 0.37 -18.51 3.50
C THR A 85 1.67 -18.50 2.69
N GLY A 86 1.95 -19.59 1.99
CA GLY A 86 3.08 -19.65 1.05
C GLY A 86 2.81 -18.78 -0.18
N MET A 87 3.88 -18.26 -0.80
CA MET A 87 3.78 -17.37 -1.97
C MET A 87 2.93 -17.97 -3.09
N ASP A 88 3.08 -19.26 -3.38
CA ASP A 88 2.31 -19.95 -4.43
C ASP A 88 0.80 -19.92 -4.15
N ALA A 89 0.40 -20.22 -2.91
CA ALA A 89 -1.00 -20.16 -2.49
C ALA A 89 -1.53 -18.72 -2.44
N MET A 90 -0.66 -17.74 -2.13
CA MET A 90 -1.02 -16.32 -2.19
C MET A 90 -1.32 -15.89 -3.63
N VAL A 91 -0.48 -16.29 -4.58
CA VAL A 91 -0.68 -16.00 -6.01
C VAL A 91 -2.00 -16.59 -6.50
N GLU A 92 -2.30 -17.84 -6.17
CA GLU A 92 -3.57 -18.48 -6.55
C GLU A 92 -4.77 -17.73 -5.96
N CYS A 93 -4.70 -17.33 -4.69
CA CYS A 93 -5.75 -16.56 -4.03
C CYS A 93 -5.98 -15.20 -4.72
N VAL A 94 -4.92 -14.44 -4.97
CA VAL A 94 -4.98 -13.14 -5.67
C VAL A 94 -5.58 -13.31 -7.07
N CYS A 95 -5.11 -14.29 -7.85
CA CYS A 95 -5.65 -14.60 -9.17
C CYS A 95 -7.15 -14.90 -9.12
N ALA A 96 -7.62 -15.70 -8.15
CA ALA A 96 -9.02 -16.03 -8.01
C ALA A 96 -9.89 -14.80 -7.69
N VAL A 97 -9.42 -13.92 -6.80
CA VAL A 97 -10.09 -12.64 -6.49
C VAL A 97 -10.18 -11.76 -7.72
N LEU A 98 -9.06 -11.58 -8.44
CA LEU A 98 -9.03 -10.78 -9.66
C LEU A 98 -9.99 -11.31 -10.74
N ILE A 99 -10.05 -12.63 -10.95
CA ILE A 99 -10.98 -13.24 -11.91
C ILE A 99 -12.43 -12.97 -11.51
N ARG A 100 -12.78 -13.07 -10.22
CA ARG A 100 -14.14 -12.81 -9.74
C ARG A 100 -14.55 -11.35 -9.93
N GLU A 101 -13.72 -10.43 -9.48
CA GLU A 101 -14.03 -8.99 -9.43
C GLU A 101 -13.92 -8.32 -10.80
N VAL A 102 -12.98 -8.75 -11.65
CA VAL A 102 -12.73 -8.15 -12.96
C VAL A 102 -13.38 -8.94 -14.10
N GLY A 103 -13.38 -10.27 -14.02
CA GLY A 103 -13.92 -11.15 -15.07
C GLY A 103 -15.46 -11.23 -15.10
N GLY A 104 -16.13 -10.95 -13.99
CA GLY A 104 -17.60 -10.95 -13.90
C GLY A 104 -18.29 -9.74 -14.55
N ALA A 105 -17.56 -8.65 -14.81
CA ALA A 105 -18.10 -7.41 -15.36
C ALA A 105 -18.26 -7.42 -16.91
N GLY A 106 -17.92 -8.52 -17.58
CA GLY A 106 -17.91 -8.64 -19.05
C GLY A 106 -19.03 -9.49 -19.66
N MET A 107 -20.05 -9.90 -18.92
CA MET A 107 -21.20 -10.65 -19.44
C MET A 107 -22.52 -10.21 -18.80
N GLN A 108 -22.98 -8.99 -19.10
CA GLN A 108 -24.41 -8.63 -19.12
C GLN A 108 -24.66 -7.62 -20.24
#